data_AF-A0A5C5RIS3-F1
#
_entry.id   AF-A0A5C5RIS3-F1
#
_cell.length_a   1.000
_cell.length_b   1.000
_cell.length_c   1.000
_cell.angle_alpha   90.00
_cell.angle_beta   90.00
_cell.angle_gamma   90.00
#
_symmetry.space_group_name_H-M   'P 1'
#
loop_
_entity.id
_entity.type
_entity.pdbx_description
1 polymer ?
#
loop_
_entity_poly.entity_id
_entity_poly.type
_entity_poly.pdbx_seq_one_letter_code
_entity_poly.pdbx_strand_id
1 'polypeptide(L)'
;MGGARDDAPRAVVVLATATAVVLLSNAVRIPTSITLALVGAVTGVAVTDGQASNWHLLARVLLVGLLSPLVAAGVAFVLNRHALPLAGRLGNVARFGRLRRMTFWLLAIAYSTNDGQKVVFALALMTSSDVTRAASAPAWLMAGGLVFAIGTLSGVRGRGRFLRHGVAAVTPVGLLSTELATSGAVIGGSLLGAPLSMTQCLTGGLLGVAVSRSSRAVRW
;
A
#
# COMPACT_ATOMS: atom_id res chain seq x y z
N MET A 1 -18.45 -13.10 -32.11
CA MET A 1 -17.00 -12.95 -32.37
C MET A 1 -16.64 -11.46 -32.43
N GLY A 2 -16.62 -10.75 -31.29
CA GLY A 2 -16.32 -9.30 -31.25
C GLY A 2 -15.43 -8.84 -30.08
N GLY A 3 -14.87 -9.76 -29.29
CA GLY A 3 -14.35 -9.44 -27.95
C GLY A 3 -12.83 -9.41 -27.82
N ALA A 4 -12.11 -8.60 -28.59
CA ALA A 4 -10.67 -8.40 -28.34
C ALA A 4 -10.12 -7.03 -28.77
N ARG A 5 -10.80 -6.29 -29.65
CA ARG A 5 -10.28 -5.01 -30.19
C ARG A 5 -10.64 -3.79 -29.35
N ASP A 6 -11.64 -3.88 -28.46
CA ASP A 6 -12.17 -2.72 -27.74
C ASP A 6 -11.63 -2.57 -26.30
N ASP A 7 -10.80 -3.49 -25.81
CA ASP A 7 -10.32 -3.49 -24.42
C ASP A 7 -8.98 -2.76 -24.22
N ALA A 8 -8.13 -2.72 -25.25
CA ALA A 8 -6.87 -1.97 -25.23
C ALA A 8 -7.04 -0.46 -24.93
N PRO A 9 -7.98 0.28 -25.57
CA PRO A 9 -8.18 1.69 -25.24
C PRO A 9 -8.66 1.89 -23.79
N ARG A 10 -9.47 0.96 -23.24
CA ARG A 10 -9.92 1.00 -21.84
C ARG A 10 -8.77 0.85 -20.87
N ALA A 11 -7.90 -0.13 -21.10
CA ALA A 11 -6.72 -0.37 -20.27
C ALA A 11 -5.80 0.86 -20.23
N VAL A 12 -5.59 1.49 -21.39
CA VAL A 12 -4.79 2.71 -21.49
C VAL A 12 -5.44 3.85 -20.69
N VAL A 13 -6.75 4.07 -20.82
CA VAL A 13 -7.45 5.12 -20.05
C VAL A 13 -7.32 4.87 -18.54
N VAL A 14 -7.58 3.65 -18.07
CA VAL A 14 -7.47 3.31 -16.63
C VAL A 14 -6.07 3.61 -16.09
N LEU A 15 -5.03 3.12 -16.77
CA LEU A 15 -3.66 3.27 -16.32
C LEU A 15 -3.16 4.71 -16.45
N ALA A 16 -3.56 5.43 -17.51
CA ALA A 16 -3.23 6.83 -17.70
C ALA A 16 -3.87 7.70 -16.61
N THR A 17 -5.16 7.50 -16.32
CA THR A 17 -5.86 8.23 -15.25
C THR A 17 -5.24 7.95 -13.89
N ALA A 18 -4.99 6.68 -13.54
CA ALA A 18 -4.37 6.33 -12.27
C ALA A 18 -2.96 6.93 -12.14
N THR A 19 -2.17 6.88 -13.21
CA THR A 19 -0.83 7.47 -13.25
C THR A 19 -0.88 9.00 -13.12
N ALA A 20 -1.80 9.65 -13.84
CA ALA A 20 -1.98 11.10 -13.77
C ALA A 20 -2.34 11.55 -12.35
N VAL A 21 -3.28 10.86 -11.69
CA VAL A 21 -3.64 11.14 -10.28
C VAL A 21 -2.42 11.02 -9.38
N VAL A 22 -1.64 9.94 -9.49
CA VAL A 22 -0.45 9.74 -8.66
C VAL A 22 0.63 10.80 -8.93
N LEU A 23 0.86 11.15 -10.19
CA LEU A 23 1.85 12.17 -10.57
C LEU A 23 1.44 13.57 -10.13
N LEU A 24 0.18 13.95 -10.34
CA LEU A 24 -0.36 15.24 -9.91
C LEU A 24 -0.30 15.37 -8.39
N SER A 25 -0.75 14.36 -7.65
CA SER A 25 -0.65 14.34 -6.20
C SER A 25 0.80 14.44 -5.71
N ASN A 26 1.73 13.74 -6.39
CA ASN A 26 3.14 13.84 -6.08
C ASN A 26 3.70 15.26 -6.37
N ALA A 27 3.24 15.92 -7.44
CA ALA A 27 3.62 17.29 -7.77
C ALA A 27 3.16 18.30 -6.70
N VAL A 28 1.95 18.13 -6.16
CA VAL A 28 1.43 18.94 -5.05
C VAL A 28 1.84 18.42 -3.66
N ARG A 29 2.71 17.41 -3.60
CA ARG A 29 3.27 16.80 -2.37
C ARG A 29 2.22 16.18 -1.42
N ILE A 30 1.09 15.74 -1.96
CA ILE A 30 0.04 15.03 -1.21
C ILE A 30 0.29 13.52 -1.31
N PRO A 31 0.46 12.81 -0.18
CA PRO A 31 0.60 11.35 -0.20
C PRO A 31 -0.69 10.71 -0.73
N THR A 32 -0.59 9.92 -1.80
CA THR A 32 -1.75 9.34 -2.50
C THR A 32 -1.59 7.84 -2.68
N SER A 33 -2.73 7.14 -2.67
CA SER A 33 -2.80 5.69 -2.82
C SER A 33 -2.94 5.28 -4.28
N ILE A 34 -1.98 4.49 -4.78
CA ILE A 34 -2.07 3.86 -6.12
C ILE A 34 -3.31 2.96 -6.18
N THR A 35 -3.62 2.24 -5.09
CA THR A 35 -4.78 1.36 -5.00
C THR A 35 -6.08 2.11 -5.26
N LEU A 36 -6.31 3.24 -4.57
CA LEU A 36 -7.55 4.00 -4.72
C LEU A 36 -7.63 4.69 -6.09
N ALA A 37 -6.49 5.14 -6.63
CA ALA A 37 -6.41 5.69 -7.97
C ALA A 37 -6.80 4.64 -9.04
N LEU A 38 -6.31 3.40 -8.92
CA LEU A 38 -6.68 2.29 -9.81
C LEU A 38 -8.15 1.89 -9.67
N VAL A 39 -8.63 1.68 -8.43
CA VAL A 39 -10.03 1.32 -8.18
C VAL A 39 -10.98 2.38 -8.71
N GLY A 40 -10.67 3.66 -8.49
CA GLY A 40 -11.44 4.78 -9.01
C GLY A 40 -11.44 4.85 -10.54
N ALA A 41 -10.28 4.70 -11.18
CA ALA A 41 -10.17 4.72 -12.64
C ALA A 41 -10.93 3.55 -13.30
N VAL A 42 -10.80 2.33 -12.78
CA VAL A 42 -11.53 1.15 -13.27
C VAL A 42 -13.04 1.34 -13.11
N THR A 43 -13.48 1.83 -11.94
CA THR A 43 -14.89 2.09 -11.69
C THR A 43 -15.43 3.17 -12.62
N GLY A 44 -14.66 4.25 -12.86
CA GLY A 44 -15.03 5.33 -13.76
C GLY A 44 -15.28 4.85 -15.17
N VAL A 45 -14.36 4.06 -15.74
CA VAL A 45 -14.52 3.46 -17.07
C VAL A 45 -15.72 2.50 -17.11
N ALA A 46 -15.94 1.69 -16.07
CA ALA A 46 -17.09 0.79 -16.03
C ALA A 46 -18.43 1.55 -16.05
N VAL A 47 -18.51 2.68 -15.33
CA VAL A 47 -19.71 3.53 -15.30
C VAL A 47 -19.96 4.21 -16.64
N THR A 48 -18.93 4.72 -17.31
CA THR A 48 -19.08 5.36 -18.63
C THR A 48 -19.55 4.39 -19.70
N ASP A 49 -19.15 3.12 -19.59
CA ASP A 49 -19.51 2.07 -20.54
C ASP A 49 -20.92 1.49 -20.29
N GLY A 50 -21.66 2.02 -19.32
CA GLY A 50 -22.98 1.50 -18.94
C GLY A 50 -22.94 0.08 -18.38
N GLN A 51 -21.75 -0.44 -18.03
CA GLN A 51 -21.61 -1.74 -17.42
C GLN A 51 -22.09 -1.67 -15.98
N ALA A 52 -22.81 -2.70 -15.53
CA ALA A 52 -23.07 -2.89 -14.11
C ALA A 52 -21.73 -3.16 -13.42
N SER A 53 -21.06 -2.09 -12.99
CA SER A 53 -19.91 -2.20 -12.10
C SER A 53 -20.32 -3.12 -10.96
N ASN A 54 -19.47 -4.09 -10.61
CA ASN A 54 -19.75 -4.99 -9.49
C ASN A 54 -19.69 -4.18 -8.19
N TRP A 55 -20.79 -3.48 -7.88
CA TRP A 55 -20.90 -2.55 -6.76
C TRP A 55 -20.63 -3.25 -5.43
N HIS A 56 -20.97 -4.53 -5.34
CA HIS A 56 -20.65 -5.36 -4.19
C HIS A 56 -19.14 -5.53 -4.03
N LEU A 57 -18.42 -5.88 -5.09
CA LEU A 57 -16.96 -6.00 -5.07
C LEU A 57 -16.29 -4.66 -4.77
N LEU A 58 -16.75 -3.58 -5.40
CA LEU A 58 -16.26 -2.22 -5.13
C LEU A 58 -16.47 -1.85 -3.66
N ALA A 59 -17.68 -2.03 -3.12
CA ALA A 59 -17.98 -1.77 -1.73
C ALA A 59 -17.10 -2.59 -0.79
N ARG A 60 -16.86 -3.87 -1.10
CA ARG A 60 -15.97 -4.74 -0.32
C ARG A 60 -14.53 -4.23 -0.34
N VAL A 61 -14.00 -3.85 -1.50
CA VAL A 61 -12.63 -3.31 -1.63
C VAL A 61 -12.50 -1.99 -0.88
N LEU A 62 -13.46 -1.08 -1.02
CA LEU A 62 -13.47 0.20 -0.30
C LEU A 62 -13.60 0.00 1.22
N LEU A 63 -14.45 -0.90 1.67
CA LEU A 63 -14.63 -1.21 3.09
C LEU A 63 -13.34 -1.81 3.69
N VAL A 64 -12.73 -2.79 3.02
CA VAL A 64 -11.47 -3.39 3.47
C VAL A 64 -10.34 -2.36 3.47
N GLY A 65 -10.27 -1.50 2.44
CA GLY A 65 -9.32 -0.39 2.37
C GLY A 65 -9.53 0.68 3.45
N LEU A 66 -10.78 0.93 3.88
CA LEU A 66 -11.11 1.84 4.96
C LEU A 66 -10.80 1.26 6.34
N LEU A 67 -11.03 -0.05 6.54
CA LEU A 67 -10.78 -0.73 7.80
C LEU A 67 -9.29 -1.01 8.03
N SER A 68 -8.51 -1.23 6.98
CA SER A 68 -7.09 -1.58 7.12
C SER A 68 -6.23 -0.57 7.90
N PRO A 69 -6.35 0.77 7.74
CA PRO A 69 -5.64 1.71 8.60
C PRO A 69 -6.07 1.62 10.06
N LEU A 70 -7.34 1.33 10.35
CA LEU A 70 -7.84 1.19 11.72
C LEU A 70 -7.28 -0.08 12.38
N VAL A 71 -7.23 -1.18 11.64
CA VAL A 71 -6.61 -2.43 12.11
C VAL A 71 -5.12 -2.21 12.36
N ALA A 72 -4.40 -1.57 11.43
CA ALA A 72 -2.99 -1.23 11.62
C ALA A 72 -2.78 -0.32 12.84
N ALA A 73 -3.65 0.68 13.05
CA ALA A 73 -3.61 1.55 14.22
C ALA A 73 -3.82 0.77 15.53
N GLY A 74 -4.85 -0.06 15.60
CA GLY A 74 -5.16 -0.85 16.80
C GLY A 74 -4.04 -1.83 17.15
N VAL A 75 -3.54 -2.57 16.17
CA VAL A 75 -2.42 -3.50 16.38
C VAL A 75 -1.15 -2.75 16.82
N ALA A 76 -0.81 -1.63 16.14
CA ALA A 76 0.36 -0.84 16.50
C ALA A 76 0.25 -0.23 17.90
N PHE A 77 -0.95 0.20 18.31
CA PHE A 77 -1.26 0.68 19.65
C PHE A 77 -0.95 -0.38 20.71
N VAL A 78 -1.49 -1.60 20.54
CA VAL A 78 -1.30 -2.70 21.49
C VAL A 78 0.17 -3.12 21.56
N LEU A 79 0.82 -3.27 20.40
CA LEU A 79 2.23 -3.65 20.33
C LEU A 79 3.15 -2.61 20.99
N ASN A 80 2.93 -1.32 20.71
CA ASN A 80 3.76 -0.25 21.28
C ASN A 80 3.46 -0.02 22.76
N ARG A 81 2.26 -0.32 23.27
CA ARG A 81 1.93 -0.14 24.68
C ARG A 81 2.40 -1.28 25.57
N HIS A 82 2.30 -2.52 25.09
CA HIS A 82 2.48 -3.71 25.94
C HIS A 82 3.62 -4.63 25.52
N ALA A 83 3.79 -4.93 24.23
CA ALA A 83 4.68 -6.01 23.81
C ALA A 83 6.13 -5.54 23.57
N LEU A 84 6.31 -4.42 22.87
CA LEU A 84 7.61 -4.00 22.35
C LEU A 84 8.45 -3.10 23.28
N PRO A 85 7.89 -2.30 24.21
CA PRO A 85 8.69 -1.56 25.18
C PRO A 85 9.54 -2.46 26.08
N LEU A 86 9.03 -3.63 26.46
CA LEU A 86 9.80 -4.58 27.27
C LEU A 86 11.02 -5.10 26.51
N ALA A 87 10.88 -5.41 25.21
CA ALA A 87 11.99 -5.86 24.38
C ALA A 87 13.10 -4.81 24.23
N GLY A 88 12.74 -3.51 24.18
CA GLY A 88 13.70 -2.41 24.13
C GLY A 88 14.42 -2.17 25.46
N ARG A 89 13.83 -2.55 26.60
CA ARG A 89 14.43 -2.42 27.94
C ARG A 89 15.46 -3.50 28.26
N LEU A 90 15.53 -4.59 27.48
CA LEU A 90 16.44 -5.72 27.72
C LEU A 90 17.92 -5.42 27.41
N GLY A 91 18.33 -4.15 27.31
CA GLY A 91 19.73 -3.69 27.24
C GLY A 91 20.56 -4.12 26.02
N ASN A 92 20.04 -5.03 25.17
CA ASN A 92 20.80 -5.61 24.08
C ASN A 92 20.55 -4.85 22.76
N VAL A 93 21.38 -3.82 22.53
CA VAL A 93 21.36 -2.97 21.32
C VAL A 93 21.46 -3.81 20.05
N ALA A 94 22.28 -4.86 20.04
CA ALA A 94 22.46 -5.73 18.88
C ALA A 94 21.18 -6.53 18.55
N ARG A 95 20.48 -7.05 19.58
CA ARG A 95 19.20 -7.75 19.43
C ARG A 95 18.11 -6.80 18.94
N PHE A 96 18.02 -5.59 19.51
CA PHE A 96 17.07 -4.58 19.06
C PHE A 96 17.33 -4.17 17.60
N GLY A 97 18.59 -3.95 17.23
CA GLY A 97 18.99 -3.66 15.86
C GLY A 97 18.63 -4.79 14.88
N ARG A 98 18.76 -6.06 15.31
CA ARG A 98 18.33 -7.23 14.52
C ARG A 98 16.82 -7.25 14.32
N LEU A 99 16.04 -7.05 15.39
CA LEU A 99 14.58 -7.01 15.30
C LEU A 99 14.12 -5.90 14.36
N ARG A 100 14.71 -4.70 14.47
CA ARG A 100 14.37 -3.57 13.59
C ARG A 100 14.70 -3.82 12.11
N ARG A 101 15.73 -4.62 11.81
CA ARG A 101 15.99 -5.06 10.43
C ARG A 101 14.94 -6.07 9.97
N MET A 102 14.55 -7.01 10.83
CA MET A 102 13.53 -8.01 10.51
C MET A 102 12.17 -7.36 10.21
N THR A 103 11.74 -6.38 11.02
CA THR A 103 10.48 -5.67 10.81
C THR A 103 10.50 -4.83 9.53
N PHE A 104 11.63 -4.19 9.24
CA PHE A 104 11.82 -3.49 7.97
C PHE A 104 11.73 -4.45 6.76
N TRP A 105 12.39 -5.62 6.84
CA TRP A 105 12.29 -6.64 5.78
C TRP A 105 10.87 -7.15 5.61
N LEU A 106 10.15 -7.38 6.71
CA LEU A 106 8.74 -7.77 6.65
C LEU A 106 7.88 -6.69 6.01
N LEU A 107 8.14 -5.40 6.28
CA LEU A 107 7.47 -4.29 5.61
C LEU A 107 7.79 -4.23 4.12
N ALA A 108 9.06 -4.44 3.75
CA ALA A 108 9.47 -4.50 2.35
C ALA A 108 8.80 -5.67 1.60
N ILE A 109 8.68 -6.84 2.23
CA ILE A 109 7.94 -7.98 1.66
C ILE A 109 6.46 -7.62 1.50
N ALA A 110 5.81 -7.10 2.55
CA ALA A 110 4.41 -6.70 2.48
C ALA A 110 4.16 -5.67 1.36
N TYR A 111 5.03 -4.66 1.26
CA TYR A 111 5.02 -3.66 0.19
C TYR A 111 5.14 -4.32 -1.19
N SER A 112 6.12 -5.21 -1.36
CA SER A 112 6.39 -5.89 -2.63
C SER A 112 5.24 -6.81 -3.05
N THR A 113 4.64 -7.57 -2.13
CA THR A 113 3.48 -8.42 -2.41
C THR A 113 2.27 -7.59 -2.82
N ASN A 114 2.00 -6.50 -2.08
CA ASN A 114 0.84 -5.65 -2.32
C ASN A 114 0.95 -4.82 -3.62
N ASP A 115 2.14 -4.31 -3.94
CA ASP A 115 2.37 -3.57 -5.19
C ASP A 115 2.58 -4.51 -6.38
N GLY A 116 3.14 -5.70 -6.17
CA GLY A 116 3.21 -6.75 -7.18
C GLY A 116 1.83 -7.13 -7.73
N GLN A 117 0.82 -7.25 -6.87
CA GLN A 117 -0.57 -7.46 -7.31
C GLN A 117 -1.08 -6.35 -8.25
N LYS A 118 -0.67 -5.09 -8.03
CA LYS A 118 -1.04 -3.97 -8.91
C LYS A 118 -0.33 -4.04 -10.26
N VAL A 119 0.94 -4.45 -10.28
CA VAL A 119 1.69 -4.68 -11.52
C VAL A 119 1.05 -5.79 -12.34
N VAL A 120 0.72 -6.92 -11.73
CA VAL A 120 0.00 -8.02 -12.39
C VAL A 120 -1.34 -7.54 -12.94
N PHE A 121 -2.09 -6.78 -12.16
CA PHE A 121 -3.36 -6.21 -12.61
C PHE A 121 -3.20 -5.28 -13.82
N ALA A 122 -2.20 -4.39 -13.81
CA ALA A 122 -1.91 -3.51 -14.94
C ALA A 122 -1.52 -4.30 -16.20
N LEU A 123 -0.73 -5.37 -16.06
CA LEU A 123 -0.37 -6.26 -17.15
C LEU A 123 -1.59 -7.00 -17.71
N ALA A 124 -2.47 -7.52 -16.84
CA ALA A 124 -3.72 -8.17 -17.22
C ALA A 124 -4.59 -7.23 -18.07
N LEU A 125 -4.76 -5.98 -17.63
CA LEU A 125 -5.47 -4.95 -18.39
C LEU A 125 -4.83 -4.71 -19.76
N MET A 126 -3.52 -4.43 -19.79
CA MET A 126 -2.81 -4.10 -21.04
C MET A 126 -2.80 -5.22 -22.08
N THR A 127 -2.77 -6.47 -21.61
CA THR A 127 -2.72 -7.65 -22.47
C THR A 127 -4.11 -8.23 -22.75
N SER A 128 -5.18 -7.60 -22.23
CA SER A 128 -6.54 -8.12 -22.29
C SER A 128 -6.62 -9.59 -21.84
N SER A 129 -5.85 -9.92 -20.81
CA SER A 129 -5.77 -11.28 -20.24
C SER A 129 -6.32 -11.30 -18.82
N ASP A 130 -6.65 -12.49 -18.33
CA ASP A 130 -6.98 -12.65 -16.92
C ASP A 130 -5.72 -12.53 -16.04
N VAL A 131 -5.94 -12.28 -14.75
CA VAL A 131 -4.88 -12.10 -13.75
C VAL A 131 -3.98 -13.34 -13.65
N THR A 132 -4.54 -14.54 -13.82
CA THR A 132 -3.78 -15.80 -13.75
C THR A 132 -2.79 -15.92 -14.90
N ARG A 133 -3.22 -15.60 -16.12
CA ARG A 133 -2.39 -15.62 -17.32
C ARG A 133 -1.31 -14.54 -17.24
N ALA A 134 -1.66 -13.32 -16.81
CA ALA A 134 -0.69 -12.25 -16.59
C ALA A 134 0.36 -12.63 -15.52
N ALA A 135 -0.06 -13.27 -14.42
CA ALA A 135 0.84 -13.77 -13.38
C ALA A 135 1.72 -14.94 -13.84
N SER A 136 1.34 -15.64 -14.92
CA SER A 136 2.10 -16.75 -15.48
C SER A 136 3.10 -16.34 -16.56
N ALA A 137 3.26 -15.04 -16.85
CA ALA A 137 4.10 -14.53 -17.94
C ALA A 137 5.42 -13.92 -17.42
N PRO A 138 6.52 -14.70 -17.29
CA PRO A 138 7.70 -14.29 -16.53
C PRO A 138 8.41 -13.08 -17.14
N ALA A 139 8.47 -13.00 -18.47
CA ALA A 139 9.10 -11.87 -19.17
C ALA A 139 8.42 -10.53 -18.83
N TRP A 140 7.08 -10.51 -18.83
CA TRP A 140 6.31 -9.30 -18.51
C TRP A 140 6.40 -8.93 -17.03
N LEU A 141 6.41 -9.93 -16.14
CA LEU A 141 6.62 -9.68 -14.71
C LEU A 141 8.00 -9.10 -14.42
N MET A 142 9.05 -9.61 -15.07
CA MET A 142 10.41 -9.07 -14.94
C MET A 142 10.48 -7.64 -15.47
N ALA A 143 9.90 -7.37 -16.65
CA ALA A 143 9.86 -6.03 -17.22
C ALA A 143 9.10 -5.04 -16.31
N GLY A 144 7.90 -5.42 -15.86
CA GLY A 144 7.09 -4.61 -14.94
C GLY A 144 7.80 -4.38 -13.60
N GLY A 145 8.43 -5.41 -13.04
CA GLY A 145 9.23 -5.32 -11.83
C GLY A 145 10.44 -4.40 -11.97
N LEU A 146 11.14 -4.45 -13.11
CA LEU A 146 12.28 -3.57 -13.40
C LEU A 146 11.84 -2.10 -13.52
N VAL A 147 10.75 -1.84 -14.24
CA VAL A 147 10.16 -0.49 -14.36
C VAL A 147 9.74 0.02 -12.98
N PHE A 148 9.10 -0.81 -12.16
CA PHE A 148 8.72 -0.47 -10.80
C PHE A 148 9.94 -0.16 -9.91
N ALA A 149 11.00 -0.95 -10.00
CA ALA A 149 12.25 -0.73 -9.28
C ALA A 149 12.92 0.59 -9.69
N ILE A 150 13.01 0.87 -10.99
CA ILE A 150 13.56 2.12 -11.52
C ILE A 150 12.74 3.33 -11.04
N GLY A 151 11.41 3.25 -11.11
CA GLY A 151 10.51 4.31 -10.64
C GLY A 151 10.63 4.57 -9.14
N THR A 152 10.76 3.49 -8.35
CA THR A 152 10.97 3.58 -6.90
C THR A 152 12.29 4.27 -6.59
N LEU A 153 13.41 3.79 -7.17
CA LEU A 153 14.74 4.36 -6.94
C LEU A 153 14.86 5.82 -7.37
N SER A 154 14.23 6.17 -8.51
CA SER A 154 14.26 7.54 -9.03
C SER A 154 13.55 8.54 -8.11
N GLY A 155 12.47 8.12 -7.43
CA GLY A 155 11.66 9.02 -6.64
C GLY A 155 11.89 9.00 -5.11
N VAL A 156 12.79 8.15 -4.60
CA VAL A 156 13.13 8.08 -3.16
C VAL A 156 13.69 9.40 -2.62
N ARG A 157 14.48 10.14 -3.41
CA ARG A 157 15.24 11.33 -2.95
C ARG A 157 14.36 12.49 -2.45
N GLY A 158 13.10 12.57 -2.88
CA GLY A 158 12.18 13.68 -2.51
C GLY A 158 11.14 13.37 -1.44
N ARG A 159 10.88 12.09 -1.15
CA ARG A 159 9.67 11.64 -0.42
C ARG A 159 9.87 11.39 1.08
N GLY A 160 11.11 11.35 1.56
CA GLY A 160 11.43 11.14 2.98
C GLY A 160 10.98 12.25 3.94
N ARG A 161 10.48 13.40 3.43
CA ARG A 161 10.04 14.51 4.28
C ARG A 161 8.73 14.21 5.04
N PHE A 162 7.84 13.38 4.49
CA PHE A 162 6.58 13.02 5.12
C PHE A 162 6.80 12.26 6.45
N LEU A 163 7.81 11.38 6.50
CA LEU A 163 8.20 10.68 7.74
C LEU A 163 8.92 11.60 8.74
N ARG A 164 9.57 12.67 8.29
CA ARG A 164 10.37 13.58 9.13
C ARG A 164 9.55 14.70 9.77
N HIS A 165 8.49 15.17 9.11
CA HIS A 165 7.58 16.23 9.62
C HIS A 165 6.15 15.72 9.83
N GLY A 166 5.95 14.41 9.82
CA GLY A 166 4.63 13.79 9.78
C GLY A 166 3.83 13.88 11.09
N VAL A 167 2.72 13.16 11.04
CA VAL A 167 1.59 13.15 11.99
C VAL A 167 1.98 12.92 13.46
N ALA A 168 3.13 12.30 13.74
CA ALA A 168 3.62 12.11 15.10
C ALA A 168 5.14 11.98 15.17
N ALA A 169 5.72 12.21 16.35
CA ALA A 169 7.13 11.95 16.60
C ALA A 169 7.40 10.44 16.65
N VAL A 170 8.29 9.96 15.77
CA VAL A 170 8.60 8.53 15.63
C VAL A 170 9.81 8.16 16.49
N THR A 171 9.64 7.24 17.43
CA THR A 171 10.77 6.62 18.15
C THR A 171 11.10 5.24 17.57
N PRO A 172 12.30 4.68 17.81
CA PRO A 172 12.68 3.36 17.29
C PRO A 172 11.70 2.23 17.61
N VAL A 173 11.21 2.12 18.85
CA VAL A 173 10.24 1.09 19.27
C VAL A 173 8.88 1.30 18.59
N GLY A 174 8.48 2.56 18.45
CA GLY A 174 7.26 2.94 17.74
C GLY A 174 7.31 2.60 16.25
N LEU A 175 8.45 2.82 15.61
CA LEU A 175 8.64 2.44 14.21
C LEU A 175 8.50 0.93 14.03
N LEU A 176 9.10 0.14 14.92
CA LEU A 176 9.01 -1.31 14.89
C LEU A 176 7.56 -1.81 15.02
N SER A 177 6.80 -1.21 15.95
CA SER A 177 5.37 -1.49 16.14
C SER A 177 4.54 -1.15 14.90
N THR A 178 4.86 0.00 14.28
CA THR A 178 4.21 0.49 13.06
C THR A 178 4.49 -0.45 11.88
N GLU A 179 5.75 -0.83 11.67
CA GLU A 179 6.18 -1.72 10.60
C GLU A 179 5.47 -3.08 10.71
N LEU A 180 5.49 -3.71 11.89
CA LEU A 180 4.81 -5.00 12.11
C LEU A 180 3.30 -4.92 11.87
N ALA A 181 2.63 -3.91 12.43
CA ALA A 181 1.19 -3.75 12.28
C ALA A 181 0.80 -3.47 10.83
N THR A 182 1.56 -2.62 10.15
CA THR A 182 1.37 -2.29 8.72
C THR A 182 1.57 -3.53 7.87
N SER A 183 2.66 -4.27 8.06
CA SER A 183 2.92 -5.51 7.35
C SER A 183 1.83 -6.54 7.56
N GLY A 184 1.39 -6.75 8.81
CA GLY A 184 0.33 -7.70 9.14
C GLY A 184 -0.98 -7.35 8.47
N ALA A 185 -1.40 -6.08 8.55
CA ALA A 185 -2.62 -5.60 7.89
C ALA A 185 -2.55 -5.78 6.37
N VAL A 186 -1.42 -5.42 5.75
CA VAL A 186 -1.23 -5.48 4.30
C VAL A 186 -1.19 -6.92 3.79
N ILE A 187 -0.40 -7.79 4.44
CA ILE A 187 -0.33 -9.21 4.08
C ILE A 187 -1.70 -9.87 4.28
N GLY A 188 -2.38 -9.58 5.40
CA GLY A 188 -3.74 -10.06 5.67
C GLY A 188 -4.72 -9.63 4.58
N GLY A 189 -4.70 -8.37 4.16
CA GLY A 189 -5.55 -7.89 3.07
C GLY A 189 -5.22 -8.55 1.72
N SER A 190 -3.93 -8.73 1.42
CA SER A 190 -3.50 -9.44 0.22
C SER A 190 -3.96 -10.91 0.20
N LEU A 191 -4.00 -11.59 1.35
CA LEU A 191 -4.56 -12.95 1.48
C LEU A 191 -6.08 -12.98 1.29
N LEU A 192 -6.77 -11.90 1.69
CA LEU A 192 -8.22 -11.72 1.45
C LEU A 192 -8.54 -11.29 0.01
N GLY A 193 -7.53 -11.15 -0.86
CA GLY A 193 -7.69 -10.71 -2.24
C GLY A 193 -8.10 -9.23 -2.39
N ALA A 194 -7.93 -8.42 -1.34
CA ALA A 194 -8.26 -7.01 -1.35
C ALA A 194 -6.99 -6.16 -1.44
N PRO A 195 -6.80 -5.38 -2.52
CA PRO A 195 -5.66 -4.50 -2.60
C PRO A 195 -5.80 -3.42 -1.53
N LEU A 196 -4.80 -3.32 -0.66
CA LEU A 196 -4.73 -2.30 0.39
C LEU A 196 -3.84 -1.14 0.00
N SER A 197 -3.98 -0.03 0.73
CA SER A 197 -3.15 1.16 0.57
C SER A 197 -2.04 1.15 1.63
N MET A 198 -0.80 0.92 1.18
CA MET A 198 0.38 0.96 2.06
C MET A 198 0.47 2.27 2.85
N THR A 199 0.19 3.40 2.20
CA THR A 199 0.21 4.73 2.82
C THR A 199 -0.81 4.84 3.95
N GLN A 200 -2.04 4.37 3.75
CA GLN A 200 -3.08 4.44 4.79
C GLN A 200 -2.73 3.51 5.95
N CYS A 201 -2.33 2.27 5.68
CA CYS A 201 -1.93 1.33 6.72
C CYS A 201 -0.75 1.85 7.55
N LEU A 202 0.27 2.42 6.90
CA LEU A 202 1.43 3.00 7.58
C LEU A 202 1.04 4.21 8.44
N THR A 203 0.23 5.13 7.90
CA THR A 203 -0.28 6.28 8.66
C THR A 203 -1.12 5.84 9.85
N GLY A 204 -2.00 4.84 9.67
CA GLY A 204 -2.79 4.24 10.74
C GLY A 204 -1.90 3.67 11.84
N GLY A 205 -0.88 2.89 11.48
CA GLY A 205 0.09 2.35 12.43
C GLY A 205 0.82 3.45 13.22
N LEU A 206 1.28 4.51 12.55
CA LEU A 206 1.93 5.66 13.18
C LEU A 206 1.00 6.38 14.18
N LEU A 207 -0.26 6.58 13.79
CA LEU A 207 -1.28 7.16 14.66
C LEU A 207 -1.54 6.29 15.89
N GLY A 208 -1.69 4.97 15.70
CA GLY A 208 -1.86 4.02 16.80
C GLY A 208 -0.72 4.07 17.81
N VAL A 209 0.53 4.14 17.33
CA VAL A 209 1.71 4.32 18.19
C VAL A 209 1.67 5.66 18.93
N ALA A 210 1.34 6.75 18.25
CA ALA A 210 1.28 8.07 18.86
C ALA A 210 0.25 8.12 19.99
N VAL A 211 -0.97 7.68 19.70
CA VAL A 211 -2.10 7.63 20.64
C VAL A 211 -1.80 6.71 21.83
N SER A 212 -1.05 5.62 21.64
CA SER A 212 -0.65 4.72 22.74
C SER A 212 0.20 5.38 23.84
N ARG A 213 0.82 6.52 23.52
CA ARG A 213 1.63 7.32 24.45
C ARG A 213 0.82 8.47 25.00
N SER A 214 0.22 9.24 24.11
CA SER A 214 -0.65 10.37 24.43
C SER A 214 -1.38 10.83 23.17
N SER A 215 -2.66 11.17 23.29
CA SER A 215 -3.42 11.80 22.20
C SER A 215 -2.81 13.14 21.75
N ARG A 216 -2.07 13.82 22.64
CA ARG A 216 -1.34 15.07 22.33
C ARG A 216 -0.06 14.84 21.52
N ALA A 217 0.38 13.60 21.34
CA ALA A 217 1.55 13.28 20.52
C ALA A 217 1.23 13.32 19.00
N VAL A 218 -0.05 13.43 18.65
CA VAL A 218 -0.53 13.60 17.27
C VAL A 218 -0.55 15.09 16.94
N ARG A 219 0.07 15.45 15.81
CA ARG A 219 -0.05 16.77 15.19
C ARG A 219 -1.27 16.75 14.28
N TRP A 220 -2.39 17.21 14.82
CA TRP A 220 -3.65 17.38 14.08
C TRP A 220 -3.54 18.51 13.06
#